data_AF-A0A1Z8L5P9-F1
#
_entry.id   AF-A0A1Z8L5P9-F1
#
_cell.length_a   1.000
_cell.length_b   1.000
_cell.length_c   1.000
_cell.angle_alpha   90.00
_cell.angle_beta   90.00
_cell.angle_gamma   90.00
#
_symmetry.space_group_name_H-M   'P 1'
#
loop_
_entity.id
_entity.type
_entity.pdbx_description
1 polymer ?
#
loop_
_entity_poly.entity_id
_entity_poly.type
_entity_poly.pdbx_seq_one_letter_code
_entity_poly.pdbx_strand_id
1 'polypeptide(L)'
;MILKFLLIAVISLTGLVSCEQEISEKDIQEYKKTMDVRLGHLGNAIIIQGRLLDAFNLSNERSDEDHFKEAEELVKNHVSSFGEPESLRKLKIPNSNKLRQIHNSLIETSELLIAASNALEDNAWLGGSVTYAEMNLEKARVNFQKAVKTIYGVEDDQEIKPEMQYEEYDVGDVPDSKDKLK
;
A
#
# COMPACT_ATOMS: atom_id res chain seq x y z
N MET A 1 31.97 42.90 8.45
CA MET A 1 30.50 43.02 8.45
C MET A 1 29.85 42.36 7.24
N ILE A 2 30.36 42.57 6.02
CA ILE A 2 29.80 42.03 4.76
C ILE A 2 29.66 40.49 4.76
N LEU A 3 30.64 39.76 5.32
CA LEU A 3 30.60 38.29 5.37
C LEU A 3 29.47 37.74 6.28
N LYS A 4 29.08 38.47 7.32
CA LYS A 4 27.96 38.07 8.22
C LYS A 4 26.61 38.25 7.53
N PHE A 5 26.45 39.30 6.72
CA PHE A 5 25.22 39.52 5.93
C PHE A 5 25.06 38.48 4.82
N LEU A 6 26.17 38.03 4.20
CA LEU A 6 26.13 36.98 3.18
C LEU A 6 25.70 35.62 3.76
N LEU A 7 26.16 35.28 4.97
CA LEU A 7 25.81 34.02 5.65
C LEU A 7 24.31 33.98 6.04
N ILE A 8 23.77 35.11 6.51
CA ILE A 8 22.34 35.22 6.87
C ILE A 8 21.45 35.14 5.63
N ALA A 9 21.88 35.70 4.49
CA ALA A 9 21.14 35.59 3.22
C ALA A 9 21.09 34.14 2.69
N VAL A 10 22.17 33.36 2.86
CA VAL A 10 22.21 31.95 2.44
C VAL A 10 21.32 31.07 3.33
N ILE A 11 21.26 31.34 4.64
CA ILE A 11 20.39 30.61 5.58
C ILE A 11 18.90 30.94 5.36
N SER A 12 18.58 32.15 4.91
CA SER A 12 17.19 32.53 4.62
C SER A 12 16.68 31.97 3.28
N LEU A 13 17.57 31.71 2.31
CA LEU A 13 17.21 31.11 1.02
C LEU A 13 16.87 29.62 1.09
N THR A 14 17.37 28.88 2.10
CA THR A 14 17.05 27.46 2.28
C THR A 14 15.72 27.20 2.99
N GLY A 15 15.09 28.24 3.55
CA GLY A 15 13.80 28.15 4.25
C GLY A 15 12.56 28.15 3.36
N LEU A 16 12.70 28.31 2.04
CA LEU A 16 11.58 28.48 1.11
C LEU A 16 11.13 27.20 0.37
N VAL A 17 11.71 26.03 0.67
CA VAL A 17 11.45 24.79 -0.10
C VAL A 17 10.50 23.80 0.59
N SER A 18 9.85 24.20 1.68
CA SER A 18 8.80 23.38 2.30
C SER A 18 7.46 24.11 2.33
N CYS A 19 7.02 24.55 1.14
CA CYS A 19 5.58 24.59 0.89
C CYS A 19 5.16 23.14 0.70
N GLU A 20 4.60 22.54 1.75
CA GLU A 20 3.92 21.26 1.61
C GLU A 20 2.79 21.45 0.59
N GLN A 21 2.98 20.91 -0.61
CA GLN A 21 2.02 21.12 -1.70
C GLN A 21 0.73 20.40 -1.35
N GLU A 22 -0.28 21.15 -0.96
CA GLU A 22 -1.63 20.64 -0.70
C GLU A 22 -2.20 20.04 -1.99
N ILE A 23 -2.80 18.85 -1.89
CA ILE A 23 -3.44 18.19 -3.04
C ILE A 23 -4.86 18.76 -3.11
N SER A 24 -5.29 19.20 -4.30
CA SER A 24 -6.66 19.69 -4.43
C SER A 24 -7.66 18.54 -4.27
N GLU A 25 -8.83 18.84 -3.68
CA GLU A 25 -9.90 17.85 -3.53
C GLU A 25 -10.31 17.24 -4.88
N LYS A 26 -10.33 18.05 -5.93
CA LYS A 26 -10.61 17.58 -7.30
C LYS A 26 -9.60 16.52 -7.76
N ASP A 27 -8.31 16.74 -7.51
CA ASP A 27 -7.26 15.79 -7.88
C ASP A 27 -7.37 14.50 -7.05
N ILE A 28 -7.70 14.60 -5.76
CA ILE A 28 -7.95 13.42 -4.91
C ILE A 28 -9.11 12.60 -5.46
N GLN A 29 -10.24 13.24 -5.80
CA GLN A 29 -11.42 12.55 -6.33
C GLN A 29 -11.15 11.92 -7.69
N GLU A 30 -10.39 12.58 -8.57
CA GLU A 30 -9.98 12.01 -9.86
C GLU A 30 -9.02 10.83 -9.68
N TYR A 31 -8.09 10.92 -8.72
CA TYR A 31 -7.19 9.82 -8.38
C TYR A 31 -7.94 8.61 -7.82
N LYS A 32 -8.86 8.82 -6.88
CA LYS A 32 -9.71 7.78 -6.29
C LYS A 32 -10.50 7.02 -7.35
N LYS A 33 -11.13 7.71 -8.31
CA LYS A 33 -11.85 7.06 -9.42
C LYS A 33 -11.03 6.03 -10.19
N THR A 34 -9.71 6.20 -10.23
CA THR A 34 -8.81 5.29 -10.95
C THR A 34 -8.17 4.24 -10.05
N MET A 35 -7.94 4.58 -8.78
CA MET A 35 -7.12 3.78 -7.86
C MET A 35 -7.90 3.09 -6.74
N ASP A 36 -9.13 3.48 -6.43
CA ASP A 36 -9.86 3.00 -5.24
C ASP A 36 -9.98 1.46 -5.18
N VAL A 37 -10.47 0.85 -6.26
CA VAL A 37 -10.54 -0.62 -6.39
C VAL A 37 -9.15 -1.26 -6.30
N ARG A 38 -8.14 -0.66 -6.95
CA ARG A 38 -6.76 -1.16 -6.94
C ARG A 38 -6.17 -1.13 -5.53
N LEU A 39 -6.40 -0.05 -4.78
CA LEU A 39 -5.98 0.10 -3.39
C LEU A 39 -6.62 -0.96 -2.49
N GLY A 40 -7.89 -1.32 -2.74
CA GLY A 40 -8.53 -2.46 -2.07
C GLY A 40 -7.77 -3.77 -2.31
N HIS A 41 -7.39 -4.05 -3.56
CA HIS A 41 -6.58 -5.25 -3.85
C HIS A 41 -5.20 -5.20 -3.19
N LEU A 42 -4.50 -4.07 -3.25
CA LEU A 42 -3.19 -3.92 -2.62
C LEU A 42 -3.26 -4.10 -1.10
N GLY A 43 -4.29 -3.55 -0.45
CA GLY A 43 -4.56 -3.74 0.98
C GLY A 43 -4.81 -5.20 1.33
N ASN A 44 -5.62 -5.91 0.54
CA ASN A 44 -5.86 -7.34 0.73
C ASN A 44 -4.59 -8.17 0.58
N ALA A 45 -3.74 -7.86 -0.41
CA ALA A 45 -2.45 -8.52 -0.57
C ALA A 45 -1.56 -8.37 0.69
N ILE A 46 -1.48 -7.17 1.26
CA ILE A 46 -0.73 -6.90 2.50
C ILE A 46 -1.28 -7.72 3.68
N ILE A 47 -2.60 -7.77 3.85
CA ILE A 47 -3.24 -8.51 4.95
C ILE A 47 -2.96 -10.01 4.83
N ILE A 48 -3.16 -10.58 3.63
CA ILE A 48 -2.97 -12.02 3.39
C ILE A 48 -1.49 -12.38 3.55
N GLN A 49 -0.56 -11.58 3.00
CA GLN A 49 0.87 -11.85 3.14
C GLN A 49 1.35 -11.72 4.60
N GLY A 50 0.75 -10.84 5.41
CA GLY A 50 1.00 -10.81 6.85
C GLY A 50 0.57 -12.08 7.56
N ARG A 51 -0.66 -12.54 7.30
CA ARG A 51 -1.17 -13.80 7.86
C ARG A 51 -0.32 -15.00 7.44
N LEU A 52 0.16 -14.99 6.19
CA LEU A 52 1.06 -16.00 5.65
C LEU A 52 2.36 -16.07 6.46
N LEU A 53 3.01 -14.93 6.69
CA LEU A 53 4.24 -14.84 7.48
C LEU A 53 4.02 -15.23 8.95
N ASP A 54 2.92 -14.80 9.56
CA ASP A 54 2.56 -15.21 10.92
C ASP A 54 2.42 -16.73 11.02
N ALA A 55 1.79 -17.36 10.02
CA ALA A 55 1.64 -18.81 9.94
C ALA A 55 3.01 -19.52 9.78
N PHE A 56 3.90 -19.00 8.93
CA PHE A 56 5.28 -19.52 8.80
C PHE A 56 6.05 -19.48 10.12
N ASN A 57 5.86 -18.42 10.92
CA ASN A 57 6.55 -18.25 12.20
C ASN A 57 5.94 -19.09 13.34
N LEU A 58 4.63 -19.35 13.30
CA LEU A 58 3.91 -20.13 14.33
C LEU A 58 3.99 -21.64 14.11
N SER A 59 4.22 -22.10 12.87
CA SER A 59 4.29 -23.52 12.56
C SER A 59 5.58 -24.17 13.10
N ASN A 60 5.49 -24.86 14.24
CA ASN A 60 6.50 -25.87 14.65
C ASN A 60 6.36 -27.18 13.85
N GLU A 61 5.22 -27.38 13.20
CA GLU A 61 4.91 -28.48 12.29
C GLU A 61 4.26 -27.87 11.06
N ARG A 62 4.78 -28.23 9.87
CA ARG A 62 4.29 -27.81 8.54
C ARG A 62 2.76 -27.72 8.53
N SER A 63 2.21 -26.50 8.49
CA SER A 63 0.90 -26.29 7.89
C SER A 63 0.91 -26.96 6.50
N ASP A 64 -0.22 -27.56 6.12
CA ASP A 64 -0.31 -28.32 4.87
C ASP A 64 0.17 -27.44 3.70
N GLU A 65 1.18 -27.93 2.96
CA GLU A 65 1.90 -27.16 1.93
C GLU A 65 0.95 -26.52 0.90
N ASP A 66 -0.18 -27.17 0.66
CA ASP A 66 -1.24 -26.71 -0.24
C ASP A 66 -1.93 -25.43 0.27
N HIS A 67 -2.12 -25.28 1.58
CA HIS A 67 -2.70 -24.05 2.15
C HIS A 67 -1.75 -22.85 2.02
N PHE A 68 -0.44 -23.09 2.13
CA PHE A 68 0.55 -22.05 1.90
C PHE A 68 0.56 -21.60 0.44
N LYS A 69 0.55 -22.54 -0.51
CA LYS A 69 0.48 -22.24 -1.94
C LYS A 69 -0.80 -21.50 -2.31
N GLU A 70 -1.94 -21.89 -1.74
CA GLU A 70 -3.21 -21.20 -1.97
C GLU A 70 -3.13 -19.74 -1.48
N ALA A 71 -2.59 -19.51 -0.29
CA ALA A 71 -2.41 -18.17 0.25
C ALA A 71 -1.42 -17.32 -0.58
N GLU A 72 -0.30 -17.90 -1.03
CA GLU A 72 0.65 -17.24 -1.94
C GLU A 72 0.00 -16.84 -3.26
N GLU A 73 -0.81 -17.72 -3.84
CA GLU A 73 -1.54 -17.47 -5.08
C GLU A 73 -2.61 -16.37 -4.90
N LEU A 74 -3.29 -16.33 -3.75
CA LEU A 74 -4.19 -15.22 -3.42
C LEU A 74 -3.45 -13.88 -3.34
N VAL A 75 -2.26 -13.84 -2.72
CA VAL A 75 -1.42 -12.63 -2.70
C VAL A 75 -1.05 -12.21 -4.12
N LYS A 76 -0.56 -13.14 -4.94
CA LYS A 76 -0.18 -12.88 -6.35
C LYS A 76 -1.35 -12.29 -7.13
N ASN A 77 -2.53 -12.90 -7.04
CA ASN A 77 -3.73 -12.43 -7.73
C ASN A 77 -4.17 -11.02 -7.30
N HIS A 78 -4.09 -10.70 -6.01
CA HIS A 78 -4.37 -9.35 -5.53
C HIS A 78 -3.33 -8.33 -6.00
N VAL A 79 -2.03 -8.67 -5.98
CA VAL A 79 -0.98 -7.80 -6.52
C VAL A 79 -1.16 -7.54 -8.02
N SER A 80 -1.47 -8.57 -8.80
CA SER A 80 -1.77 -8.41 -10.23
C SER A 80 -3.02 -7.56 -10.47
N SER A 81 -4.04 -7.69 -9.62
CA SER A 81 -5.26 -6.88 -9.69
C SER A 81 -5.03 -5.41 -9.32
N PHE A 82 -4.09 -5.13 -8.41
CA PHE A 82 -3.60 -3.77 -8.17
C PHE A 82 -2.96 -3.20 -9.45
N GLY A 83 -2.16 -3.99 -10.16
CA GLY A 83 -1.64 -3.72 -11.49
C GLY A 83 -0.12 -3.86 -11.60
N GLU A 84 0.35 -4.16 -12.80
CA GLU A 84 1.78 -4.28 -13.08
C GLU A 84 2.52 -2.94 -12.88
N PRO A 85 3.67 -2.93 -12.18
CA PRO A 85 4.41 -1.70 -11.86
C PRO A 85 4.68 -0.80 -13.07
N GLU A 86 5.10 -1.36 -14.21
CA GLU A 86 5.35 -0.58 -15.43
C GLU A 86 4.07 0.06 -16.00
N SER A 87 2.96 -0.68 -15.95
CA SER A 87 1.65 -0.18 -16.41
C SER A 87 1.14 0.93 -15.49
N LEU A 88 1.31 0.78 -14.18
CA LEU A 88 0.95 1.79 -13.20
C LEU A 88 1.77 3.08 -13.38
N ARG A 89 3.08 2.99 -13.63
CA ARG A 89 3.90 4.18 -13.93
C ARG A 89 3.42 4.99 -15.14
N LYS A 90 2.74 4.34 -16.09
CA LYS A 90 2.19 4.98 -17.30
C LYS A 90 0.74 5.47 -17.12
N LEU A 91 0.14 5.18 -15.97
CA LEU A 91 -1.26 5.50 -15.69
C LEU A 91 -1.44 7.02 -15.63
N LYS A 92 -2.49 7.51 -16.28
CA LYS A 92 -2.80 8.95 -16.29
C LYS A 92 -3.36 9.34 -14.93
N ILE A 93 -2.53 9.97 -14.11
CA ILE A 93 -2.91 10.54 -12.80
C ILE A 93 -2.95 12.07 -12.86
N PRO A 94 -3.67 12.73 -11.94
CA PRO A 94 -3.65 14.18 -11.81
C PRO A 94 -2.24 14.75 -11.64
N ASN A 95 -2.03 15.97 -12.15
CA ASN A 95 -0.71 16.60 -12.19
C ASN A 95 -0.34 17.27 -10.85
N SER A 96 -0.23 16.47 -9.79
CA SER A 96 0.28 16.90 -8.48
C SER A 96 1.55 16.12 -8.13
N ASN A 97 2.59 16.83 -7.68
CA ASN A 97 3.84 16.20 -7.28
C ASN A 97 3.64 15.29 -6.07
N LYS A 98 2.85 15.73 -5.07
CA LYS A 98 2.54 14.93 -3.88
C LYS A 98 1.75 13.67 -4.26
N LEU A 99 0.76 13.77 -5.14
CA LEU A 99 0.06 12.58 -5.66
C LEU A 99 0.98 11.63 -6.44
N ARG A 100 1.91 12.16 -7.23
CA ARG A 100 2.87 11.33 -7.95
C ARG A 100 3.81 10.59 -7.00
N GLN A 101 4.24 11.23 -5.91
CA GLN A 101 5.03 10.58 -4.87
C GLN A 101 4.24 9.47 -4.18
N ILE A 102 2.98 9.73 -3.81
CA ILE A 102 2.08 8.72 -3.25
C ILE A 102 1.90 7.54 -4.21
N HIS A 103 1.63 7.83 -5.49
CA HIS A 103 1.46 6.82 -6.52
C HIS A 103 2.70 5.93 -6.68
N ASN A 104 3.88 6.54 -6.75
CA ASN A 104 5.14 5.80 -6.82
C ASN A 104 5.39 4.95 -5.56
N SER A 105 5.03 5.44 -4.38
CA SER A 105 5.14 4.68 -3.13
C SER A 105 4.20 3.46 -3.10
N LEU A 106 3.01 3.56 -3.70
CA LEU A 106 2.09 2.43 -3.89
C LEU A 106 2.62 1.41 -4.90
N ILE A 107 3.29 1.86 -5.96
CA ILE A 107 3.99 0.96 -6.90
C ILE A 107 5.13 0.23 -6.17
N GLU A 108 5.96 0.96 -5.43
CA GLU A 108 7.03 0.37 -4.61
C GLU A 108 6.47 -0.65 -3.60
N THR A 109 5.31 -0.35 -3.00
CA THR A 109 4.58 -1.28 -2.12
C THR A 109 4.32 -2.60 -2.85
N SER A 110 3.78 -2.57 -4.07
CA SER A 110 3.55 -3.81 -4.83
C SER A 110 4.84 -4.56 -5.15
N GLU A 111 5.93 -3.86 -5.49
CA GLU A 111 7.24 -4.46 -5.77
C GLU A 111 7.82 -5.14 -4.53
N LEU A 112 7.64 -4.54 -3.34
CA LEU A 112 8.02 -5.12 -2.06
C LEU A 112 7.22 -6.38 -1.74
N LEU A 113 5.91 -6.40 -2.01
CA LEU A 113 5.08 -7.59 -1.81
C LEU A 113 5.49 -8.73 -2.75
N ILE A 114 5.81 -8.43 -4.02
CA ILE A 114 6.35 -9.41 -4.96
C ILE A 114 7.67 -9.98 -4.44
N ALA A 115 8.58 -9.11 -3.99
CA ALA A 115 9.87 -9.54 -3.44
C ALA A 115 9.71 -10.41 -2.19
N ALA A 116 8.75 -10.10 -1.31
CA ALA A 116 8.42 -10.90 -0.14
C ALA A 116 7.84 -12.27 -0.53
N SER A 117 6.90 -12.32 -1.49
CA SER A 117 6.32 -13.59 -1.97
C SER A 117 7.39 -14.48 -2.58
N ASN A 118 8.25 -13.93 -3.43
CA ASN A 118 9.35 -14.69 -4.05
C ASN A 118 10.31 -15.25 -2.99
N ALA A 119 10.60 -14.48 -1.94
CA ALA A 119 11.49 -14.94 -0.87
C ALA A 119 10.88 -16.08 -0.02
N LEU A 120 9.54 -16.13 0.11
CA LEU A 120 8.83 -17.23 0.78
C LEU A 120 8.76 -18.48 -0.09
N GLU A 121 8.46 -18.30 -1.38
CA GLU A 121 8.52 -19.40 -2.36
C GLU A 121 9.94 -20.00 -2.39
N ASP A 122 10.98 -19.17 -2.49
CA ASP A 122 12.37 -19.61 -2.43
C ASP A 122 12.75 -20.20 -1.06
N ASN A 123 12.10 -19.81 0.05
CA ASN A 123 12.35 -20.46 1.35
C ASN A 123 11.89 -21.91 1.36
N ALA A 124 10.71 -22.18 0.79
CA ALA A 124 10.17 -23.53 0.69
C ALA A 124 11.04 -24.46 -0.18
N TRP A 125 11.76 -23.92 -1.18
CA TRP A 125 12.51 -24.70 -2.16
C TRP A 125 14.05 -24.64 -2.04
N LEU A 126 14.61 -23.48 -1.68
CA LEU A 126 16.04 -23.16 -1.81
C LEU A 126 16.66 -22.47 -0.57
N GLY A 127 15.91 -22.29 0.52
CA GLY A 127 16.40 -21.63 1.73
C GLY A 127 16.42 -20.08 1.65
N GLY A 128 15.49 -19.48 0.90
CA GLY A 128 15.14 -18.05 0.96
C GLY A 128 14.93 -17.51 2.39
N SER A 129 14.88 -16.19 2.56
CA SER A 129 14.88 -15.57 3.90
C SER A 129 13.50 -15.06 4.32
N VAL A 130 12.88 -15.72 5.32
CA VAL A 130 11.64 -15.25 5.96
C VAL A 130 11.81 -13.84 6.51
N THR A 131 12.95 -13.53 7.15
CA THR A 131 13.28 -12.18 7.64
C THR A 131 13.31 -11.12 6.54
N TYR A 132 13.76 -11.47 5.33
CA TYR A 132 13.72 -10.56 4.19
C TYR A 132 12.27 -10.28 3.75
N ALA A 133 11.42 -11.32 3.73
CA ALA A 133 9.99 -11.18 3.45
C ALA A 133 9.27 -10.31 4.50
N GLU A 134 9.55 -10.51 5.79
CA GLU A 134 9.02 -9.69 6.89
C GLU A 134 9.40 -8.21 6.74
N MET A 135 10.68 -7.93 6.48
CA MET A 135 11.17 -6.56 6.29
C MET A 135 10.46 -5.87 5.12
N ASN A 136 10.29 -6.57 4.01
CA ASN A 136 9.62 -6.02 2.83
C ASN A 136 8.12 -5.80 3.07
N LEU A 137 7.44 -6.74 3.74
CA LEU A 137 6.04 -6.56 4.13
C LEU A 137 5.87 -5.34 5.05
N GLU A 138 6.76 -5.14 6.02
CA GLU A 138 6.63 -4.02 6.95
C GLU A 138 6.82 -2.68 6.23
N LYS A 139 7.80 -2.58 5.32
CA LYS A 139 7.94 -1.40 4.45
C LYS A 139 6.70 -1.16 3.59
N ALA A 140 6.16 -2.22 3.00
CA ALA A 140 4.94 -2.17 2.20
C ALA A 140 3.74 -1.66 3.03
N ARG A 141 3.57 -2.18 4.25
CA ARG A 141 2.53 -1.76 5.19
C ARG A 141 2.63 -0.27 5.51
N VAL A 142 3.82 0.21 5.89
CA VAL A 142 4.05 1.62 6.24
C VAL A 142 3.79 2.54 5.04
N ASN A 143 4.26 2.16 3.84
CA ASN A 143 4.03 2.93 2.61
C ASN A 143 2.53 3.02 2.29
N PHE A 144 1.83 1.88 2.32
CA PHE A 144 0.39 1.82 2.07
C PHE A 144 -0.42 2.65 3.08
N GLN A 145 -0.12 2.53 4.37
CA GLN A 145 -0.80 3.28 5.43
C GLN A 145 -0.63 4.80 5.25
N LYS A 146 0.58 5.27 4.96
CA LYS A 146 0.84 6.70 4.69
C LYS A 146 0.07 7.19 3.46
N ALA A 147 0.04 6.39 2.40
CA ALA A 147 -0.70 6.71 1.18
C ALA A 147 -2.21 6.80 1.45
N VAL A 148 -2.81 5.81 2.12
CA VAL A 148 -4.24 5.78 2.44
C VAL A 148 -4.62 6.93 3.36
N LYS A 149 -3.85 7.20 4.42
CA LYS A 149 -4.08 8.36 5.30
C LYS A 149 -4.16 9.66 4.50
N THR A 150 -3.24 9.85 3.57
CA THR A 150 -3.21 11.06 2.74
C THR A 150 -4.36 11.13 1.73
N ILE A 151 -4.70 10.01 1.09
CA ILE A 151 -5.74 9.96 0.05
C ILE A 151 -7.15 10.09 0.65
N TYR A 152 -7.40 9.48 1.81
CA TYR A 152 -8.72 9.43 2.43
C TYR A 152 -8.89 10.42 3.59
N GLY A 153 -7.84 11.16 3.97
CA GLY A 153 -7.92 12.15 5.02
C GLY A 153 -8.13 11.54 6.41
N VAL A 154 -7.56 10.36 6.65
CA VAL A 154 -7.67 9.65 7.94
C VAL A 154 -6.70 10.31 8.94
N GLU A 155 -7.23 10.81 10.05
CA GLU A 155 -6.44 11.42 11.14
C GLU A 155 -5.53 10.38 11.82
N ASP A 156 -4.41 10.83 12.40
CA ASP A 156 -3.35 9.95 12.92
C ASP A 156 -3.78 9.07 14.10
N ASP A 157 -4.90 9.40 14.76
CA ASP A 157 -5.50 8.68 15.87
C ASP A 157 -6.57 7.66 15.46
N GLN A 158 -6.97 7.62 14.19
CA GLN A 158 -7.89 6.61 13.67
C GLN A 158 -7.13 5.37 13.18
N GLU A 159 -7.11 4.33 14.01
CA GLU A 159 -6.75 2.98 13.56
C GLU A 159 -7.68 2.55 12.43
N ILE A 160 -7.14 2.40 11.22
CA ILE A 160 -7.84 1.75 10.10
C ILE A 160 -7.94 0.27 10.46
N LYS A 161 -9.04 -0.11 11.12
CA LYS A 161 -9.39 -1.51 11.36
C LYS A 161 -10.04 -2.05 10.09
N PRO A 162 -9.58 -3.19 9.54
CA PRO A 162 -10.31 -3.84 8.47
C PRO A 162 -11.74 -4.12 8.95
N GLU A 163 -12.74 -3.80 8.13
CA GLU A 163 -14.11 -4.25 8.37
C GLU A 163 -14.13 -5.77 8.30
N MET A 164 -14.12 -6.41 9.47
CA MET A 164 -14.15 -7.87 9.61
C MET A 164 -15.57 -8.43 9.48
N GLN A 165 -16.57 -7.56 9.37
CA GLN A 165 -17.98 -7.94 9.20
C GLN A 165 -18.38 -7.69 7.75
N TYR A 166 -18.48 -8.78 6.99
CA TYR A 166 -19.23 -8.77 5.76
C TYR A 166 -20.71 -8.70 6.12
N GLU A 167 -21.47 -7.79 5.51
CA GLU A 167 -22.93 -7.92 5.53
C GLU A 167 -23.27 -9.23 4.83
N GLU A 168 -23.83 -10.19 5.57
CA GLU A 168 -24.41 -11.39 4.98
C GLU A 168 -25.68 -10.96 4.22
N TYR A 169 -25.70 -11.25 2.92
CA TYR A 169 -26.88 -11.06 2.09
C TYR A 169 -27.57 -12.41 1.92
N ASP A 170 -28.89 -12.44 2.04
CA ASP A 170 -29.64 -13.64 1.73
C ASP A 170 -29.58 -13.90 0.22
N VAL A 171 -29.63 -15.18 -0.16
CA VAL A 171 -29.58 -15.58 -1.58
C VAL A 171 -30.80 -15.01 -2.31
N GLY A 172 -30.59 -13.93 -3.06
CA GLY A 172 -31.65 -13.18 -3.77
C GLY A 172 -31.63 -11.68 -3.51
N ASP A 173 -30.85 -11.20 -2.54
CA ASP A 173 -30.74 -9.78 -2.25
C ASP A 173 -29.87 -9.05 -3.28
N VAL A 174 -30.36 -7.88 -3.73
CA VAL A 174 -29.60 -6.94 -4.55
C VAL A 174 -28.99 -5.90 -3.60
N PRO A 175 -27.66 -5.77 -3.52
CA PRO A 175 -27.02 -4.82 -2.61
C PRO A 175 -27.46 -3.39 -2.90
N ASP A 176 -28.01 -2.71 -1.90
CA ASP A 176 -28.49 -1.34 -2.07
C ASP A 176 -27.30 -0.37 -2.09
N SER A 177 -26.94 0.08 -3.29
CA SER A 177 -25.71 0.85 -3.56
C SER A 177 -25.79 2.32 -3.17
N LYS A 178 -26.89 2.79 -2.56
CA LYS A 178 -27.19 4.22 -2.43
C LYS A 178 -26.80 4.85 -1.09
N ASP A 179 -26.60 4.09 -0.02
CA ASP A 179 -26.36 4.67 1.31
C ASP A 179 -24.93 4.47 1.87
N LYS A 180 -24.03 3.81 1.15
CA LYS A 180 -22.65 3.50 1.62
C LYS A 180 -21.59 4.55 1.27
N LEU A 181 -21.99 5.76 0.87
CA LEU A 181 -21.07 6.87 0.52
C LEU A 181 -21.39 8.15 1.28
N LYS A 182 -21.62 8.05 2.60
CA LYS A 182 -21.64 9.21 3.50
C LYS A 182 -20.40 9.25 4.36
#